data_AF-A0A8K0RVX6-F1
#
_entry.id   AF-A0A8K0RVX6-F1
#
_cell.length_a   1.000
_cell.length_b   1.000
_cell.length_c   1.000
_cell.angle_alpha   90.00
_cell.angle_beta   90.00
_cell.angle_gamma   90.00
#
_symmetry.space_group_name_H-M   'P 1'
#
loop_
_entity.id
_entity.type
_entity.pdbx_description
1 polymer ?
#
loop_
_entity_poly.entity_id
_entity_poly.type
_entity_poly.pdbx_seq_one_letter_code
_entity_poly.pdbx_strand_id
1 'polypeptide(L)'
;MCKDLQPMRLTETQKDGPPKRSNADSWISPALSSDPLPYLAKFITGPETIEQSTWLTDLELMHQYSTSTYLTLPRADELQQVWQVEMPKLALSHVYLLHQVLSVSAFHLASLSPDRPDYSICASQHQNKAVKGLRSAVASITEESCVEIFLASSLLSIGAFAGLSIPNAGQQPGIDDLLDVFALTRGMSNILNRYEPVLKRSRIASLFLQGSHDDSTPVLACTLKQLQQIVIPDVFDAEVITICQSSITSAVNLIEDTIGTTSRPDWRIAMIWCLSASPEFLDLIRQRQPVALSILAHYCVVLDHVGKSSWFMRNWGKPVLENISQTIDPQWRTMIQWCIEAVECERNTQVY
;
A
#
# COMPACT_ATOMS: atom_id res chain seq x y z
N MET A 1 54.35 13.10 -27.59
CA MET A 1 55.09 14.15 -28.31
C MET A 1 54.07 15.22 -28.67
N CYS A 2 53.81 16.24 -27.85
CA CYS A 2 54.66 17.40 -27.48
C CYS A 2 54.83 18.41 -28.64
N LYS A 3 54.47 19.66 -28.32
CA LYS A 3 54.69 20.98 -28.97
C LYS A 3 53.63 21.44 -29.97
N ASP A 4 52.79 22.42 -29.64
CA ASP A 4 53.02 23.88 -29.38
C ASP A 4 53.45 24.66 -30.63
N LEU A 5 52.63 25.65 -31.02
CA LEU A 5 52.99 27.08 -31.08
C LEU A 5 51.94 27.90 -31.89
N GLN A 6 51.12 28.66 -31.17
CA GLN A 6 50.69 30.01 -31.58
C GLN A 6 51.92 30.96 -31.55
N PRO A 7 51.91 32.15 -32.20
CA PRO A 7 51.55 33.36 -31.44
C PRO A 7 50.97 34.53 -32.30
N MET A 8 50.16 35.44 -31.74
CA MET A 8 50.52 36.83 -31.30
C MET A 8 49.64 37.84 -32.09
N ARG A 9 49.09 38.97 -31.60
CA ARG A 9 49.36 39.93 -30.50
C ARG A 9 48.06 40.74 -30.18
N LEU A 10 47.72 40.97 -28.91
CA LEU A 10 47.91 42.20 -28.07
C LEU A 10 47.06 43.41 -28.53
N THR A 11 46.36 44.21 -27.72
CA THR A 11 46.48 44.61 -26.28
C THR A 11 45.22 45.42 -25.94
N GLU A 12 44.46 45.11 -24.88
CA GLU A 12 44.46 45.76 -23.55
C GLU A 12 44.60 47.29 -23.50
N THR A 13 43.66 47.96 -22.82
CA THR A 13 43.93 48.80 -21.63
C THR A 13 42.63 49.21 -20.92
N GLN A 14 42.79 49.61 -19.65
CA GLN A 14 41.91 49.42 -18.51
C GLN A 14 41.62 50.76 -17.79
N LYS A 15 40.63 50.74 -16.87
CA LYS A 15 40.33 51.68 -15.74
C LYS A 15 39.45 52.88 -16.10
N ASP A 16 38.44 53.29 -15.32
CA ASP A 16 38.45 53.67 -13.89
C ASP A 16 37.04 53.67 -13.22
N GLY A 17 36.99 53.78 -11.89
CA GLY A 17 35.80 53.67 -11.01
C GLY A 17 34.84 54.89 -10.88
N PRO A 18 33.96 54.92 -9.85
CA PRO A 18 32.53 55.30 -9.94
C PRO A 18 32.19 56.76 -9.52
N PRO A 19 30.91 57.18 -9.65
CA PRO A 19 30.28 57.93 -8.55
C PRO A 19 28.81 57.57 -8.22
N LYS A 20 28.35 58.21 -7.13
CA LYS A 20 27.18 57.98 -6.26
C LYS A 20 25.84 58.56 -6.75
N ARG A 21 24.75 58.00 -6.17
CA ARG A 21 23.43 58.57 -5.80
C ARG A 21 23.06 60.00 -6.28
N SER A 22 21.92 60.17 -6.96
CA SER A 22 20.61 60.59 -6.41
C SER A 22 19.69 61.28 -7.44
N ASN A 23 18.39 60.97 -7.32
CA ASN A 23 17.19 61.76 -7.61
C ASN A 23 16.55 61.89 -9.01
N ALA A 24 15.22 61.73 -8.92
CA ALA A 24 14.14 62.42 -9.64
C ALA A 24 13.56 61.76 -10.90
N ASP A 25 12.44 61.05 -10.67
CA ASP A 25 11.15 61.22 -11.34
C ASP A 25 11.14 61.56 -12.84
N SER A 26 10.71 60.61 -13.67
CA SER A 26 9.83 60.91 -14.79
C SER A 26 9.03 59.68 -15.23
N TRP A 27 7.79 59.69 -14.76
CA TRP A 27 6.60 59.02 -15.25
C TRP A 27 6.59 58.63 -16.74
N ILE A 28 6.40 57.33 -17.01
CA ILE A 28 5.57 56.88 -18.12
C ILE A 28 4.70 55.73 -17.58
N SER A 29 3.40 56.00 -17.47
CA SER A 29 2.37 55.11 -16.94
C SER A 29 2.20 53.84 -17.78
N PRO A 30 1.89 52.68 -17.17
CA PRO A 30 1.46 51.49 -17.87
C PRO A 30 -0.01 51.65 -18.29
N ALA A 31 -0.34 51.22 -19.51
CA ALA A 31 -1.72 51.07 -19.94
C ALA A 31 -2.41 50.06 -18.99
N LEU A 32 -3.31 50.57 -18.14
CA LEU A 32 -4.25 49.76 -17.37
C LEU A 32 -5.07 48.95 -18.38
N SER A 33 -4.89 47.63 -18.40
CA SER A 33 -5.98 46.75 -18.79
C SER A 33 -7.11 46.99 -17.80
N SER A 34 -8.21 47.59 -18.26
CA SER A 34 -9.42 47.74 -17.44
C SER A 34 -9.91 46.34 -17.05
N ASP A 35 -9.74 45.98 -15.79
CA ASP A 35 -10.30 44.77 -15.21
C ASP A 35 -11.81 44.75 -15.47
N PRO A 36 -12.36 43.74 -16.18
CA PRO A 36 -13.77 43.73 -16.59
C PRO A 36 -14.75 43.70 -15.41
N LEU A 37 -14.30 43.40 -14.19
CA LEU A 37 -15.16 43.28 -13.00
C LEU A 37 -14.55 43.98 -11.77
N PRO A 38 -14.42 45.33 -11.77
CA PRO A 38 -13.72 46.08 -10.73
C PRO A 38 -14.41 46.03 -9.35
N TYR A 39 -15.65 45.55 -9.28
CA TYR A 39 -16.34 45.30 -8.02
C TYR A 39 -15.76 44.09 -7.28
N LEU A 40 -15.15 43.11 -7.98
CA LEU A 40 -14.50 41.96 -7.37
C LEU A 40 -13.25 42.34 -6.58
N ALA A 41 -12.55 43.40 -6.99
CA ALA A 41 -11.41 43.95 -6.26
C ALA A 41 -11.76 44.38 -4.82
N LYS A 42 -13.04 44.68 -4.53
CA LYS A 42 -13.52 44.97 -3.16
C LYS A 42 -13.63 43.73 -2.28
N PHE A 43 -13.69 42.53 -2.88
CA PHE A 43 -13.79 41.25 -2.19
C PHE A 43 -12.43 40.54 -2.06
N ILE A 44 -11.43 40.95 -2.85
CA ILE A 44 -10.05 40.44 -2.75
C ILE A 44 -9.35 41.21 -1.62
N THR A 45 -9.50 40.72 -0.39
CA THR A 45 -8.79 41.24 0.78
C THR A 45 -7.70 40.26 1.18
N GLY A 46 -6.44 40.71 1.07
CA GLY A 46 -5.25 39.96 1.51
C GLY A 46 -4.40 39.42 0.35
N PRO A 47 -3.09 39.71 0.32
CA PRO A 47 -2.15 38.93 -0.47
C PRO A 47 -1.77 37.70 0.36
N GLU A 48 -2.47 36.59 0.17
CA GLU A 48 -1.90 35.30 0.52
C GLU A 48 -1.48 34.61 -0.77
N THR A 49 -0.17 34.56 -1.00
CA THR A 49 0.44 33.46 -1.75
C THR A 49 0.25 32.20 -0.92
N ILE A 50 -0.97 31.68 -0.90
CA ILE A 50 -1.20 30.30 -0.54
C ILE A 50 -0.38 29.50 -1.56
N GLU A 51 0.49 28.59 -1.13
CA GLU A 51 1.07 27.59 -2.02
C GLU A 51 -0.09 26.72 -2.54
N GLN A 52 -0.74 27.22 -3.60
CA GLN A 52 -2.03 26.70 -4.09
C GLN A 52 -1.92 25.21 -4.44
N SER A 53 -0.75 24.78 -4.90
CA SER A 53 -0.50 23.41 -5.32
C SER A 53 -0.73 22.38 -4.22
N THR A 54 -0.35 22.66 -2.97
CA THR A 54 -0.26 21.60 -1.95
C THR A 54 -1.61 21.28 -1.31
N TRP A 55 -2.40 22.31 -0.96
CA TRP A 55 -3.73 22.09 -0.36
C TRP A 55 -4.79 21.69 -1.40
N LEU A 56 -4.67 22.14 -2.65
CA LEU A 56 -5.57 21.70 -3.73
C LEU A 56 -5.42 20.20 -3.99
N THR A 57 -4.18 19.69 -4.02
CA THR A 57 -3.93 18.24 -4.13
C THR A 57 -4.49 17.50 -2.92
N ASP A 58 -4.27 17.97 -1.68
CA ASP A 58 -4.84 17.33 -0.49
C ASP A 58 -6.39 17.28 -0.54
N LEU A 59 -7.04 18.33 -1.03
CA LEU A 59 -8.50 18.35 -1.20
C LEU A 59 -8.98 17.44 -2.34
N GLU A 60 -8.26 17.38 -3.45
CA GLU A 60 -8.51 16.42 -4.54
C GLU A 60 -8.45 14.98 -4.01
N LEU A 61 -7.42 14.66 -3.23
CA LEU A 61 -7.23 13.33 -2.63
C LEU A 61 -8.31 12.99 -1.61
N MET A 62 -8.74 13.97 -0.80
CA MET A 62 -9.87 13.78 0.12
C MET A 62 -11.19 13.61 -0.63
N HIS A 63 -11.42 14.39 -1.69
CA HIS A 63 -12.59 14.22 -2.55
C HIS A 63 -12.62 12.83 -3.17
N GLN A 64 -11.49 12.41 -3.76
CA GLN A 64 -11.31 11.07 -4.31
C GLN A 64 -11.54 9.98 -3.26
N TYR A 65 -11.09 10.20 -2.01
CA TYR A 65 -11.35 9.26 -0.91
C TYR A 65 -12.85 9.04 -0.72
N SER A 66 -13.58 10.14 -0.52
CA SER A 66 -14.99 10.14 -0.12
C SER A 66 -15.96 9.79 -1.24
N THR A 67 -15.53 9.83 -2.51
CA THR A 67 -16.37 9.49 -3.67
C THR A 67 -16.04 8.14 -4.30
N SER A 68 -14.76 7.75 -4.34
CA SER A 68 -14.32 6.62 -5.16
C SER A 68 -13.44 5.63 -4.39
N THR A 69 -12.43 6.08 -3.65
CA THR A 69 -11.47 5.16 -3.01
C THR A 69 -12.13 4.30 -1.93
N TYR A 70 -13.03 4.88 -1.12
CA TYR A 70 -13.69 4.12 -0.05
C TYR A 70 -14.47 2.91 -0.59
N LEU A 71 -15.00 2.97 -1.82
CA LEU A 71 -15.73 1.88 -2.47
C LEU A 71 -14.83 0.69 -2.82
N THR A 72 -13.52 0.90 -2.88
CA THR A 72 -12.53 -0.14 -3.21
C THR A 72 -11.94 -0.82 -1.97
N LEU A 73 -12.28 -0.34 -0.78
CA LEU A 73 -11.78 -0.90 0.47
C LEU A 73 -12.49 -2.22 0.82
N PRO A 74 -11.87 -3.08 1.65
CA PRO A 74 -12.49 -4.35 2.04
C PRO A 74 -13.89 -4.17 2.65
N ARG A 75 -14.87 -4.94 2.14
CA ARG A 75 -16.28 -4.91 2.57
C ARG A 75 -16.91 -3.52 2.47
N ALA A 76 -16.54 -2.71 1.47
CA ALA A 76 -17.04 -1.36 1.33
C ALA A 76 -18.57 -1.26 1.20
N ASP A 77 -19.19 -2.26 0.57
CA ASP A 77 -20.64 -2.44 0.44
C ASP A 77 -21.33 -2.62 1.80
N GLU A 78 -20.70 -3.35 2.73
CA GLU A 78 -21.22 -3.60 4.08
C GLU A 78 -20.84 -2.49 5.07
N LEU A 79 -19.73 -1.79 4.82
CA LEU A 79 -19.06 -0.90 5.78
C LEU A 79 -18.99 0.56 5.31
N GLN A 80 -19.91 0.99 4.46
CA GLN A 80 -19.98 2.37 3.97
C GLN A 80 -19.97 3.40 5.11
N GLN A 81 -20.70 3.16 6.20
CA GLN A 81 -20.72 4.07 7.35
C GLN A 81 -19.33 4.22 7.99
N VAL A 82 -18.53 3.15 8.05
CA VAL A 82 -17.18 3.19 8.61
C VAL A 82 -16.23 3.89 7.65
N TRP A 83 -16.18 3.44 6.39
CA TRP A 83 -15.18 3.91 5.43
C TRP A 83 -15.47 5.30 4.85
N GLN A 84 -16.73 5.62 4.56
CA GLN A 84 -17.09 6.90 3.91
C GLN A 84 -17.34 8.03 4.91
N VAL A 85 -17.88 7.70 6.10
CA VAL A 85 -18.37 8.72 7.06
C VAL A 85 -17.46 8.82 8.27
N GLU A 86 -17.26 7.73 9.01
CA GLU A 86 -16.49 7.78 10.26
C GLU A 86 -14.99 7.98 10.01
N MET A 87 -14.42 7.31 9.01
CA MET A 87 -12.99 7.43 8.70
C MET A 87 -12.56 8.88 8.41
N PRO A 88 -13.19 9.64 7.48
CA PRO A 88 -12.80 11.04 7.26
C PRO A 88 -13.00 11.93 8.49
N LYS A 89 -14.08 11.74 9.26
CA LYS A 89 -14.30 12.51 10.49
C LYS A 89 -13.17 12.30 11.50
N LEU A 90 -12.72 11.06 11.68
CA LEU A 90 -11.61 10.74 12.57
C LEU A 90 -10.28 11.26 12.06
N ALA A 91 -10.06 11.17 10.75
CA ALA A 91 -8.87 11.68 10.10
C ALA A 91 -8.67 13.18 10.36
N LEU A 92 -9.74 13.98 10.34
CA LEU A 92 -9.68 15.42 10.62
C LEU A 92 -9.17 15.76 12.04
N SER A 93 -9.31 14.84 12.99
CA SER A 93 -8.80 15.00 14.36
C SER A 93 -7.41 14.38 14.58
N HIS A 94 -6.92 13.56 13.64
CA HIS A 94 -5.68 12.78 13.80
C HIS A 94 -4.83 12.87 12.53
N VAL A 95 -3.80 13.73 12.56
CA VAL A 95 -2.98 14.07 11.38
C VAL A 95 -2.33 12.84 10.72
N TYR A 96 -1.89 11.84 11.50
CA TYR A 96 -1.32 10.62 10.93
C TYR A 96 -2.36 9.81 10.15
N LEU A 97 -3.61 9.77 10.62
CA LEU A 97 -4.70 9.08 9.96
C LEU A 97 -5.14 9.84 8.70
N LEU A 98 -5.19 11.18 8.77
CA LEU A 98 -5.42 12.01 7.58
C LEU A 98 -4.40 11.73 6.49
N HIS A 99 -3.12 11.69 6.83
CA HIS A 99 -2.10 11.33 5.85
C HIS A 99 -2.27 9.91 5.30
N GLN A 100 -2.76 8.93 6.07
CA GLN A 100 -3.08 7.62 5.49
C GLN A 100 -4.25 7.67 4.51
N VAL A 101 -5.32 8.40 4.84
CA VAL A 101 -6.47 8.61 3.96
C VAL A 101 -6.03 9.21 2.63
N LEU A 102 -5.22 10.27 2.68
CA LEU A 102 -4.68 10.94 1.49
C LEU A 102 -3.72 10.02 0.71
N SER A 103 -2.87 9.28 1.41
CA SER A 103 -1.92 8.34 0.80
C SER A 103 -2.64 7.23 0.01
N VAL A 104 -3.64 6.58 0.61
CA VAL A 104 -4.41 5.52 -0.05
C VAL A 104 -5.19 6.06 -1.26
N SER A 105 -5.76 7.27 -1.16
CA SER A 105 -6.36 7.94 -2.33
C SER A 105 -5.36 8.21 -3.44
N ALA A 106 -4.16 8.67 -3.11
CA ALA A 106 -3.13 8.96 -4.09
C ALA A 106 -2.63 7.67 -4.77
N PHE A 107 -2.46 6.58 -4.01
CA PHE A 107 -2.16 5.27 -4.60
C PHE A 107 -3.29 4.76 -5.50
N HIS A 108 -4.55 4.94 -5.10
CA HIS A 108 -5.68 4.57 -5.94
C HIS A 108 -5.70 5.39 -7.24
N LEU A 109 -5.47 6.70 -7.20
CA LEU A 109 -5.33 7.53 -8.41
C LEU A 109 -4.16 7.10 -9.28
N ALA A 110 -3.01 6.78 -8.69
CA ALA A 110 -1.86 6.27 -9.42
C ALA A 110 -2.20 4.96 -10.17
N SER A 111 -3.02 4.09 -9.57
CA SER A 111 -3.48 2.85 -10.21
C SER A 111 -4.47 3.09 -11.37
N LEU A 112 -5.24 4.18 -11.32
CA LEU A 112 -6.20 4.58 -12.37
C LEU A 112 -5.54 5.42 -13.46
N SER A 113 -4.45 6.11 -13.15
CA SER A 113 -3.73 7.02 -14.05
C SER A 113 -2.22 6.69 -14.08
N PRO A 114 -1.82 5.57 -14.72
CA PRO A 114 -0.40 5.17 -14.78
C PRO A 114 0.53 6.21 -15.43
N ASP A 115 -0.01 7.08 -16.28
CA ASP A 115 0.73 8.16 -16.95
C ASP A 115 1.07 9.35 -16.03
N ARG A 116 0.59 9.35 -14.78
CA ARG A 116 0.79 10.42 -13.79
C ARG A 116 1.62 9.90 -12.60
N PRO A 117 2.96 9.85 -12.72
CA PRO A 117 3.82 9.36 -11.65
C PRO A 117 3.75 10.23 -10.38
N ASP A 118 3.31 11.49 -10.51
CA ASP A 118 3.12 12.43 -9.40
C ASP A 118 2.26 11.84 -8.27
N TYR A 119 1.21 11.06 -8.61
CA TYR A 119 0.32 10.48 -7.61
C TYR A 119 1.01 9.41 -6.77
N SER A 120 1.87 8.58 -7.36
CA SER A 120 2.66 7.59 -6.61
C SER A 120 3.64 8.27 -5.65
N ILE A 121 4.33 9.31 -6.13
CA ILE A 121 5.24 10.12 -5.31
C ILE A 121 4.48 10.77 -4.15
N CYS A 122 3.34 11.40 -4.44
CA CYS A 122 2.46 12.03 -3.46
C CYS A 122 1.98 11.01 -2.40
N ALA A 123 1.58 9.81 -2.85
CA ALA A 123 1.16 8.73 -1.98
C ALA A 123 2.24 8.34 -0.98
N SER A 124 3.48 8.12 -1.45
CA SER A 124 4.63 7.81 -0.61
C SER A 124 4.98 8.95 0.35
N GLN A 125 4.89 10.21 -0.09
CA GLN A 125 5.13 11.37 0.78
C GLN A 125 4.14 11.44 1.94
N HIS A 126 2.84 11.24 1.68
CA HIS A 126 1.84 11.17 2.73
C HIS A 126 2.04 9.96 3.63
N GLN A 127 2.35 8.78 3.07
CA GLN A 127 2.62 7.59 3.88
C GLN A 127 3.81 7.79 4.82
N ASN A 128 4.89 8.43 4.35
CA ASN A 128 6.05 8.76 5.19
C ASN A 128 5.68 9.69 6.35
N LYS A 129 4.88 10.74 6.09
CA LYS A 129 4.36 11.63 7.15
C LYS A 129 3.47 10.87 8.13
N ALA A 130 2.58 10.01 7.62
CA ALA A 130 1.70 9.17 8.42
C ALA A 130 2.50 8.22 9.33
N VAL A 131 3.48 7.49 8.79
CA VAL A 131 4.32 6.54 9.54
C VAL A 131 5.07 7.23 10.69
N LYS A 132 5.60 8.44 10.46
CA LYS A 132 6.27 9.22 11.52
C LYS A 132 5.34 9.51 12.70
N GLY A 133 4.12 9.98 12.41
CA GLY A 133 3.12 10.24 13.45
C GLY A 133 2.60 8.96 14.10
N LEU A 134 2.33 7.94 13.30
CA LEU A 134 1.80 6.64 13.75
C LEU A 134 2.78 5.92 14.67
N ARG A 135 4.09 5.93 14.38
CA ARG A 135 5.12 5.37 15.29
C ARG A 135 5.08 5.98 16.68
N SER A 136 4.86 7.29 16.76
CA SER A 136 4.75 8.00 18.04
C SER A 136 3.45 7.63 18.77
N ALA A 137 2.33 7.55 18.03
CA ALA A 137 1.03 7.18 18.60
C ALA A 137 1.00 5.72 19.11
N VAL A 138 1.59 4.78 18.36
CA VAL A 138 1.67 3.36 18.74
C VAL A 138 2.49 3.15 20.01
N ALA A 139 3.53 3.95 20.25
CA ALA A 139 4.35 3.86 21.45
C ALA A 139 3.58 4.15 22.75
N SER A 140 2.47 4.90 22.66
CA SER A 140 1.63 5.29 23.80
C SER A 140 0.15 5.02 23.54
N ILE A 141 -0.17 3.89 22.90
CA ILE A 141 -1.55 3.48 22.60
C ILE A 141 -2.36 3.23 23.88
N THR A 142 -3.57 3.77 23.92
CA THR A 142 -4.55 3.62 25.03
C THR A 142 -5.87 3.08 24.50
N GLU A 143 -6.80 2.72 25.39
CA GLU A 143 -8.14 2.29 24.97
C GLU A 143 -8.92 3.40 24.25
N GLU A 144 -8.71 4.67 24.61
CA GLU A 144 -9.36 5.79 23.93
C GLU A 144 -8.78 6.04 22.53
N SER A 145 -7.50 5.76 22.33
CA SER A 145 -6.77 6.07 21.09
C SER A 145 -6.65 4.89 20.10
N CYS A 146 -7.03 3.69 20.53
CA CYS A 146 -6.77 2.47 19.76
C CYS A 146 -7.50 2.41 18.42
N VAL A 147 -8.68 3.03 18.29
CA VAL A 147 -9.52 2.93 17.09
C VAL A 147 -8.85 3.59 15.88
N GLU A 148 -8.43 4.83 16.01
CA GLU A 148 -7.79 5.61 14.94
C GLU A 148 -6.38 5.11 14.64
N ILE A 149 -5.65 4.61 15.63
CA ILE A 149 -4.34 3.96 15.42
C ILE A 149 -4.53 2.66 14.64
N PHE A 150 -5.54 1.86 14.98
CA PHE A 150 -5.90 0.65 14.24
C PHE A 150 -6.29 0.98 12.79
N LEU A 151 -7.20 1.93 12.58
CA LEU A 151 -7.62 2.36 11.24
C LEU A 151 -6.45 2.90 10.40
N ALA A 152 -5.57 3.71 10.99
CA ALA A 152 -4.37 4.20 10.31
C ALA A 152 -3.42 3.05 9.94
N SER A 153 -3.31 2.05 10.81
CA SER A 153 -2.51 0.84 10.54
C SER A 153 -3.14 -0.02 9.45
N SER A 154 -4.47 -0.11 9.37
CA SER A 154 -5.19 -0.81 8.30
C SER A 154 -4.97 -0.16 6.93
N LEU A 155 -5.08 1.17 6.86
CA LEU A 155 -4.78 1.90 5.64
C LEU A 155 -3.29 1.80 5.27
N LEU A 156 -2.39 1.75 6.27
CA LEU A 156 -0.96 1.52 6.03
C LEU A 156 -0.70 0.17 5.36
N SER A 157 -1.37 -0.90 5.80
CA SER A 157 -1.26 -2.23 5.17
C SER A 157 -1.72 -2.19 3.71
N ILE A 158 -2.80 -1.50 3.39
CA ILE A 158 -3.26 -1.30 2.00
C ILE A 158 -2.19 -0.54 1.19
N GLY A 159 -1.66 0.54 1.76
CA GLY A 159 -0.57 1.30 1.14
C GLY A 159 0.72 0.49 0.95
N ALA A 160 1.00 -0.49 1.80
CA ALA A 160 2.16 -1.37 1.66
C ALA A 160 2.02 -2.28 0.42
N PHE A 161 0.86 -2.93 0.25
CA PHE A 161 0.55 -3.71 -0.94
C PHE A 161 0.59 -2.84 -2.21
N ALA A 162 0.01 -1.65 -2.16
CA ALA A 162 -0.01 -0.72 -3.29
C ALA A 162 1.38 -0.18 -3.64
N GLY A 163 2.16 0.25 -2.65
CA GLY A 163 3.44 0.92 -2.86
C GLY A 163 4.55 -0.02 -3.32
N LEU A 164 4.60 -1.24 -2.77
CA LEU A 164 5.66 -2.20 -3.08
C LEU A 164 5.39 -3.01 -4.37
N SER A 165 4.15 -3.00 -4.88
CA SER A 165 3.84 -3.61 -6.20
C SER A 165 4.15 -2.70 -7.37
N ILE A 166 4.37 -1.40 -7.14
CA ILE A 166 4.73 -0.44 -8.20
C ILE A 166 6.16 -0.76 -8.65
N PRO A 167 6.39 -1.07 -9.94
CA PRO A 167 7.72 -1.42 -10.43
C PRO A 167 8.66 -0.22 -10.30
N ASN A 168 9.44 -0.16 -9.22
CA ASN A 168 10.58 0.75 -9.16
C ASN A 168 11.62 0.23 -10.17
N ALA A 169 11.87 1.01 -11.22
CA ALA A 169 12.87 0.71 -12.25
C ALA A 169 12.70 -0.67 -12.95
N GLY A 170 11.47 -1.17 -13.07
CA GLY A 170 11.16 -2.41 -13.81
C GLY A 170 11.39 -3.70 -13.03
N GLN A 171 11.65 -3.65 -11.72
CA GLN A 171 11.69 -4.84 -10.87
C GLN A 171 10.29 -5.21 -10.38
N GLN A 172 9.98 -6.51 -10.44
CA GLN A 172 8.75 -7.10 -9.91
C GLN A 172 8.91 -7.41 -8.42
N PRO A 173 7.83 -7.39 -7.62
CA PRO A 173 7.93 -7.73 -6.21
C PRO A 173 8.36 -9.18 -6.00
N GLY A 174 9.26 -9.40 -5.05
CA GLY A 174 9.80 -10.70 -4.66
C GLY A 174 9.37 -11.13 -3.26
N ILE A 175 10.01 -12.21 -2.77
CA ILE A 175 9.74 -12.76 -1.44
C ILE A 175 10.01 -11.73 -0.33
N ASP A 176 11.08 -10.95 -0.43
CA ASP A 176 11.45 -9.97 0.60
C ASP A 176 10.47 -8.80 0.69
N ASP A 177 9.98 -8.30 -0.46
CA ASP A 177 8.94 -7.27 -0.48
C ASP A 177 7.65 -7.76 0.19
N LEU A 178 7.30 -9.04 -0.06
CA LEU A 178 6.13 -9.63 0.58
C LEU A 178 6.37 -9.81 2.09
N LEU A 179 7.57 -10.22 2.53
CA LEU A 179 7.92 -10.26 3.95
C LEU A 179 7.81 -8.89 4.63
N ASP A 180 8.15 -7.80 3.94
CA ASP A 180 7.99 -6.43 4.44
C ASP A 180 6.51 -6.06 4.63
N VAL A 181 5.63 -6.48 3.70
CA VAL A 181 4.17 -6.33 3.86
C VAL A 181 3.66 -7.10 5.09
N PHE A 182 4.14 -8.33 5.30
CA PHE A 182 3.77 -9.13 6.48
C PHE A 182 4.25 -8.47 7.77
N ALA A 183 5.48 -7.94 7.78
CA ALA A 183 6.04 -7.24 8.94
C ALA A 183 5.22 -5.99 9.33
N LEU A 184 4.81 -5.19 8.34
CA LEU A 184 3.94 -4.02 8.56
C LEU A 184 2.56 -4.43 9.08
N THR A 185 1.98 -5.46 8.49
CA THR A 185 0.65 -5.97 8.84
C THR A 185 0.62 -6.63 10.21
N ARG A 186 1.74 -7.23 10.66
CA ARG A 186 1.89 -7.76 12.03
C ARG A 186 1.77 -6.68 13.10
N GLY A 187 2.26 -5.45 12.83
CA GLY A 187 2.06 -4.32 13.74
C GLY A 187 0.56 -4.05 14.00
N MET A 188 -0.25 -4.12 12.95
CA MET A 188 -1.72 -4.03 13.06
C MET A 188 -2.31 -5.24 13.81
N SER A 189 -1.86 -6.46 13.52
CA SER A 189 -2.32 -7.68 14.21
C SER A 189 -2.13 -7.59 15.74
N ASN A 190 -0.99 -7.07 16.19
CA ASN A 190 -0.72 -6.86 17.61
C ASN A 190 -1.70 -5.87 18.27
N ILE A 191 -2.06 -4.78 17.56
CA ILE A 191 -3.05 -3.81 18.05
C ILE A 191 -4.43 -4.49 18.13
N LEU A 192 -4.81 -5.22 17.08
CA LEU A 192 -6.07 -5.95 17.03
C LEU A 192 -6.20 -6.92 18.21
N ASN A 193 -5.22 -7.80 18.40
CA ASN A 193 -5.26 -8.82 19.45
C ASN A 193 -5.27 -8.22 20.86
N ARG A 194 -4.58 -7.09 21.07
CA ARG A 194 -4.50 -6.43 22.38
C ARG A 194 -5.77 -5.66 22.74
N TYR A 195 -6.39 -4.98 21.76
CA TYR A 195 -7.52 -4.08 21.99
C TYR A 195 -8.85 -4.63 21.44
N GLU A 196 -8.90 -5.91 21.03
CA GLU A 196 -10.07 -6.55 20.42
C GLU A 196 -11.40 -6.25 21.14
N PRO A 197 -11.50 -6.37 22.49
CA PRO A 197 -12.77 -6.13 23.17
C PRO A 197 -13.22 -4.66 23.11
N VAL A 198 -12.28 -3.73 23.01
CA VAL A 198 -12.55 -2.30 22.87
C VAL A 198 -12.95 -1.99 21.44
N LEU A 199 -12.21 -2.51 20.45
CA LEU A 199 -12.48 -2.33 19.03
C LEU A 199 -13.87 -2.87 18.65
N LYS A 200 -14.24 -4.06 19.14
CA LYS A 200 -15.57 -4.69 18.93
C LYS A 200 -16.74 -3.91 19.56
N ARG A 201 -16.49 -3.00 20.50
CA ARG A 201 -17.51 -2.16 21.15
C ARG A 201 -17.48 -0.70 20.67
N SER A 202 -16.59 -0.37 19.74
CA SER A 202 -16.37 0.99 19.26
C SER A 202 -17.24 1.34 18.05
N ARG A 203 -17.07 2.56 17.53
CA ARG A 203 -17.67 3.03 16.26
C ARG A 203 -17.32 2.21 15.02
N ILE A 204 -16.30 1.35 15.11
CA ILE A 204 -15.89 0.44 14.03
C ILE A 204 -16.27 -1.03 14.30
N ALA A 205 -17.16 -1.29 15.26
CA ALA A 205 -17.60 -2.64 15.64
C ALA A 205 -18.06 -3.49 14.44
N SER A 206 -18.66 -2.87 13.43
CA SER A 206 -19.13 -3.56 12.21
C SER A 206 -18.01 -4.23 11.41
N LEU A 207 -16.75 -3.78 11.50
CA LEU A 207 -15.60 -4.46 10.88
C LEU A 207 -15.44 -5.91 11.36
N PHE A 208 -15.88 -6.18 12.59
CA PHE A 208 -15.70 -7.47 13.26
C PHE A 208 -16.91 -8.39 13.14
N LEU A 209 -18.02 -7.90 12.59
CA LEU A 209 -19.20 -8.72 12.37
C LEU A 209 -18.93 -9.73 11.26
N GLN A 210 -19.26 -10.99 11.52
CA GLN A 210 -19.31 -12.04 10.52
C GLN A 210 -20.70 -12.03 9.87
N GLY A 211 -20.73 -12.03 8.54
CA GLY A 211 -21.94 -12.28 7.77
C GLY A 211 -22.30 -13.77 7.78
N SER A 212 -23.36 -14.11 7.04
CA SER A 212 -23.78 -15.49 6.77
C SER A 212 -23.95 -15.64 5.26
N HIS A 213 -23.09 -16.44 4.66
CA HIS A 213 -23.04 -16.75 3.24
C HIS A 213 -22.81 -18.26 3.08
N ASP A 214 -23.22 -18.84 1.96
CA ASP A 214 -23.14 -20.29 1.77
C ASP A 214 -22.02 -20.74 0.80
N ASP A 215 -21.36 -19.80 0.10
CA ASP A 215 -20.52 -20.16 -1.04
C ASP A 215 -19.01 -19.98 -0.77
N SER A 216 -18.26 -21.06 -1.00
CA SER A 216 -16.81 -21.04 -1.19
C SER A 216 -16.48 -20.67 -2.64
N THR A 217 -15.33 -20.04 -2.88
CA THR A 217 -14.86 -19.79 -4.25
C THR A 217 -14.05 -20.99 -4.78
N PRO A 218 -14.06 -21.26 -6.09
CA PRO A 218 -13.27 -22.35 -6.66
C PRO A 218 -11.79 -22.30 -6.28
N VAL A 219 -11.19 -21.09 -6.27
CA VAL A 219 -9.78 -20.90 -5.88
C VAL A 219 -9.53 -21.29 -4.43
N LEU A 220 -10.41 -20.92 -3.50
CA LEU A 220 -10.26 -21.27 -2.08
C LEU A 220 -10.49 -22.76 -1.85
N ALA A 221 -11.50 -23.35 -2.51
CA ALA A 221 -11.75 -24.79 -2.41
C ALA A 221 -10.54 -25.61 -2.92
N CYS A 222 -9.94 -25.22 -4.05
CA CYS A 222 -8.73 -25.85 -4.55
C CYS A 222 -7.52 -25.62 -3.64
N THR A 223 -7.32 -24.38 -3.17
CA THR A 223 -6.21 -24.04 -2.26
C THR A 223 -6.30 -24.83 -0.96
N LEU A 224 -7.49 -24.91 -0.35
CA LEU A 224 -7.77 -25.69 0.85
C LEU A 224 -7.40 -27.16 0.66
N LYS A 225 -7.88 -27.77 -0.42
CA LYS A 225 -7.57 -29.16 -0.75
C LYS A 225 -6.07 -29.40 -0.90
N GLN A 226 -5.36 -28.47 -1.55
CA GLN A 226 -3.92 -28.61 -1.80
C GLN A 226 -3.11 -28.45 -0.52
N LEU A 227 -3.44 -27.47 0.33
CA LEU A 227 -2.83 -27.31 1.65
C LEU A 227 -2.99 -28.57 2.52
N GLN A 228 -4.17 -29.18 2.53
CA GLN A 228 -4.45 -30.43 3.27
C GLN A 228 -3.66 -31.64 2.72
N GLN A 229 -3.21 -31.58 1.47
CA GLN A 229 -2.45 -32.64 0.80
C GLN A 229 -0.93 -32.46 0.92
N ILE A 230 -0.44 -31.35 1.48
CA ILE A 230 1.01 -31.14 1.68
C ILE A 230 1.52 -32.16 2.69
N VAL A 231 2.37 -33.07 2.22
CA VAL A 231 3.16 -33.98 3.06
C VAL A 231 4.56 -33.42 3.14
N ILE A 232 5.00 -33.08 4.35
CA ILE A 232 6.35 -32.57 4.58
C ILE A 232 7.31 -33.77 4.73
N PRO A 233 8.35 -33.88 3.90
CA PRO A 233 9.33 -34.97 3.97
C PRO A 233 10.10 -35.01 5.29
N ASP A 234 10.37 -36.21 5.82
CA ASP A 234 11.14 -36.40 7.07
C ASP A 234 12.63 -36.01 6.97
N VAL A 235 13.08 -35.54 5.80
CA VAL A 235 14.43 -34.99 5.57
C VAL A 235 14.62 -33.64 6.26
N PHE A 236 13.55 -32.90 6.53
CA PHE A 236 13.62 -31.60 7.19
C PHE A 236 13.74 -31.73 8.71
N ASP A 237 14.33 -30.72 9.35
CA ASP A 237 14.45 -30.68 10.81
C ASP A 237 13.06 -30.71 11.48
N ALA A 238 12.96 -31.41 12.61
CA ALA A 238 11.70 -31.57 13.34
C ALA A 238 11.05 -30.22 13.73
N GLU A 239 11.86 -29.19 14.01
CA GLU A 239 11.39 -27.83 14.28
C GLU A 239 10.75 -27.20 13.04
N VAL A 240 11.40 -27.30 11.87
CA VAL A 240 10.87 -26.79 10.59
C VAL A 240 9.55 -27.49 10.25
N ILE A 241 9.49 -28.81 10.42
CA ILE A 241 8.27 -29.60 10.20
C ILE A 241 7.15 -29.09 11.10
N THR A 242 7.41 -28.93 12.40
CA THR A 242 6.40 -28.50 13.38
C THR A 242 5.84 -27.11 13.06
N ILE A 243 6.72 -26.15 12.76
CA ILE A 243 6.31 -24.76 12.43
C ILE A 243 5.49 -24.75 11.13
N CYS A 244 5.93 -25.47 10.10
CA CYS A 244 5.23 -25.54 8.83
C CYS A 244 3.88 -26.25 8.95
N GLN A 245 3.79 -27.35 9.72
CA GLN A 245 2.52 -28.03 10.01
C GLN A 245 1.55 -27.10 10.73
N SER A 246 2.01 -26.39 11.77
CA SER A 246 1.18 -25.41 12.48
C SER A 246 0.67 -24.32 11.52
N SER A 247 1.53 -23.85 10.60
CA SER A 247 1.16 -22.83 9.62
C SER A 247 0.15 -23.33 8.60
N ILE A 248 0.27 -24.58 8.15
CA ILE A 248 -0.71 -25.25 7.27
C ILE A 248 -2.06 -25.36 8.00
N THR A 249 -2.06 -25.88 9.24
CA THR A 249 -3.28 -26.01 10.04
C THR A 249 -3.94 -24.65 10.28
N SER A 250 -3.17 -23.61 10.62
CA SER A 250 -3.70 -22.26 10.79
C SER A 250 -4.30 -21.71 9.49
N ALA A 251 -3.68 -21.94 8.33
CA ALA A 251 -4.20 -21.51 7.04
C ALA A 251 -5.48 -22.27 6.64
N VAL A 252 -5.53 -23.59 6.86
CA VAL A 252 -6.70 -24.44 6.63
C VAL A 252 -7.88 -23.97 7.47
N ASN A 253 -7.68 -23.84 8.79
CA ASN A 253 -8.72 -23.36 9.70
C ASN A 253 -9.17 -21.95 9.33
N LEU A 254 -8.25 -21.06 8.96
CA LEU A 254 -8.58 -19.71 8.52
C LEU A 254 -9.51 -19.72 7.29
N ILE A 255 -9.21 -20.55 6.28
CA ILE A 255 -10.06 -20.70 5.09
C ILE A 255 -11.44 -21.23 5.48
N GLU A 256 -11.48 -22.31 6.26
CA GLU A 256 -12.74 -22.95 6.68
C GLU A 256 -13.62 -21.99 7.52
N ASP A 257 -13.03 -21.31 8.51
CA ASP A 257 -13.73 -20.36 9.39
C ASP A 257 -14.19 -19.09 8.68
N THR A 258 -13.53 -18.73 7.58
CA THR A 258 -13.87 -17.52 6.81
C THR A 258 -14.93 -17.82 5.76
N ILE A 259 -14.94 -19.03 5.19
CA ILE A 259 -15.97 -19.45 4.25
C ILE A 259 -17.33 -19.27 4.93
N GLY A 260 -18.21 -18.56 4.24
CA GLY A 260 -19.55 -18.25 4.73
C GLY A 260 -19.67 -17.08 5.71
N THR A 261 -18.57 -16.39 6.04
CA THR A 261 -18.64 -15.19 6.91
C THR A 261 -18.69 -13.86 6.15
N THR A 262 -18.60 -13.89 4.82
CA THR A 262 -18.60 -12.69 3.95
C THR A 262 -18.93 -13.06 2.51
N SER A 263 -19.42 -12.10 1.72
CA SER A 263 -19.69 -12.23 0.29
C SER A 263 -18.43 -12.43 -0.57
N ARG A 264 -17.25 -12.03 -0.05
CA ARG A 264 -15.96 -12.12 -0.75
C ARG A 264 -14.90 -12.80 0.13
N PRO A 265 -15.00 -14.13 0.35
CA PRO A 265 -14.12 -14.83 1.27
C PRO A 265 -12.66 -14.82 0.81
N ASP A 266 -12.41 -14.85 -0.51
CA ASP A 266 -11.08 -14.75 -1.12
C ASP A 266 -10.34 -13.45 -0.72
N TRP A 267 -11.03 -12.31 -0.79
CA TRP A 267 -10.50 -11.01 -0.36
C TRP A 267 -10.19 -10.99 1.14
N ARG A 268 -11.09 -11.56 1.94
CA ARG A 268 -10.91 -11.63 3.39
C ARG A 268 -9.73 -12.52 3.77
N ILE A 269 -9.57 -13.66 3.10
CA ILE A 269 -8.42 -14.55 3.27
C ILE A 269 -7.11 -13.87 2.86
N ALA A 270 -7.08 -13.19 1.70
CA ALA A 270 -5.90 -12.45 1.26
C ALA A 270 -5.39 -11.46 2.31
N MET A 271 -6.30 -10.77 3.02
CA MET A 271 -5.98 -9.83 4.08
C MET A 271 -5.62 -10.52 5.42
N ILE A 272 -6.41 -11.50 5.86
CA ILE A 272 -6.26 -12.11 7.20
C ILE A 272 -5.07 -13.07 7.25
N TRP A 273 -4.73 -13.75 6.16
CA TRP A 273 -3.58 -14.66 6.16
C TRP A 273 -2.29 -13.91 6.51
N CYS A 274 -2.07 -12.72 5.94
CA CYS A 274 -0.94 -11.86 6.33
C CYS A 274 -0.94 -11.48 7.82
N LEU A 275 -2.13 -11.38 8.44
CA LEU A 275 -2.27 -11.03 9.85
C LEU A 275 -2.04 -12.21 10.80
N SER A 276 -2.26 -13.44 10.33
CA SER A 276 -2.20 -14.66 11.14
C SER A 276 -0.86 -15.40 11.06
N ALA A 277 -0.01 -15.08 10.10
CA ALA A 277 1.29 -15.72 9.93
C ALA A 277 2.18 -15.56 11.18
N SER A 278 2.71 -16.69 11.68
CA SER A 278 3.53 -16.70 12.89
C SER A 278 4.93 -16.12 12.65
N PRO A 279 5.57 -15.53 13.67
CA PRO A 279 6.93 -15.01 13.57
C PRO A 279 7.93 -16.06 13.09
N GLU A 280 7.83 -17.27 13.65
CA GLU A 280 8.72 -18.40 13.38
C GLU A 280 8.56 -18.85 11.92
N PHE A 281 7.33 -18.89 11.42
CA PHE A 281 7.06 -19.18 10.01
C PHE A 281 7.67 -18.14 9.07
N LEU A 282 7.57 -16.85 9.40
CA LEU A 282 8.19 -15.79 8.61
C LEU A 282 9.72 -15.87 8.62
N ASP A 283 10.32 -16.31 9.71
CA ASP A 283 11.76 -16.55 9.78
C ASP A 283 12.19 -17.72 8.88
N LEU A 284 11.39 -18.78 8.78
CA LEU A 284 11.63 -19.86 7.81
C LEU A 284 11.54 -19.38 6.36
N ILE A 285 10.58 -18.52 6.03
CA ILE A 285 10.49 -17.88 4.70
C ILE A 285 11.72 -17.00 4.44
N ARG A 286 12.16 -16.21 5.44
CA ARG A 286 13.37 -15.38 5.34
C ARG A 286 14.62 -16.22 5.08
N GLN A 287 14.70 -17.41 5.69
CA GLN A 287 15.75 -18.40 5.47
C GLN A 287 15.60 -19.17 4.15
N ARG A 288 14.56 -18.91 3.36
CA ARG A 288 14.25 -19.61 2.10
C ARG A 288 14.06 -21.11 2.26
N GLN A 289 13.51 -21.54 3.40
CA GLN A 289 13.20 -22.94 3.64
C GLN A 289 12.17 -23.44 2.61
N PRO A 290 12.45 -24.51 1.83
CA PRO A 290 11.61 -24.94 0.73
C PRO A 290 10.16 -25.21 1.12
N VAL A 291 9.94 -25.83 2.29
CA VAL A 291 8.60 -26.13 2.81
C VAL A 291 7.84 -24.86 3.12
N ALA A 292 8.46 -23.89 3.78
CA ALA A 292 7.82 -22.62 4.12
C ALA A 292 7.48 -21.82 2.85
N LEU A 293 8.39 -21.81 1.87
CA LEU A 293 8.15 -21.19 0.57
C LEU A 293 7.03 -21.89 -0.21
N SER A 294 6.85 -23.20 -0.07
CA SER A 294 5.72 -23.91 -0.68
C SER A 294 4.37 -23.50 -0.09
N ILE A 295 4.30 -23.23 1.22
CA ILE A 295 3.09 -22.71 1.87
C ILE A 295 2.83 -21.27 1.39
N LEU A 296 3.88 -20.45 1.29
CA LEU A 296 3.78 -19.10 0.74
C LEU A 296 3.30 -19.09 -0.72
N ALA A 297 3.69 -20.09 -1.52
CA ALA A 297 3.23 -20.24 -2.90
C ALA A 297 1.71 -20.43 -2.98
N HIS A 298 1.08 -21.14 -2.03
CA HIS A 298 -0.38 -21.28 -1.97
C HIS A 298 -1.06 -19.94 -1.65
N TYR A 299 -0.45 -19.14 -0.77
CA TYR A 299 -0.91 -17.76 -0.54
C TYR A 299 -0.79 -16.90 -1.80
N CYS A 300 0.27 -17.08 -2.61
CA CYS A 300 0.44 -16.37 -3.88
C CYS A 300 -0.67 -16.68 -4.89
N VAL A 301 -1.23 -17.91 -4.90
CA VAL A 301 -2.39 -18.26 -5.75
C VAL A 301 -3.60 -17.40 -5.37
N VAL A 302 -3.90 -17.27 -4.07
CA VAL A 302 -5.00 -16.44 -3.57
C VAL A 302 -4.75 -14.97 -3.91
N LEU A 303 -3.52 -14.47 -3.73
CA LEU A 303 -3.15 -13.11 -4.09
C LEU A 303 -3.28 -12.83 -5.60
N ASP A 304 -2.91 -13.77 -6.47
CA ASP A 304 -3.06 -13.59 -7.92
C ASP A 304 -4.54 -13.47 -8.31
N HIS A 305 -5.39 -14.33 -7.73
CA HIS A 305 -6.83 -14.29 -7.94
C HIS A 305 -7.44 -12.96 -7.50
N VAL A 306 -7.15 -12.53 -6.26
CA VAL A 306 -7.67 -11.27 -5.69
C VAL A 306 -7.12 -10.05 -6.44
N GLY A 307 -5.83 -10.07 -6.82
CA GLY A 307 -5.15 -8.98 -7.53
C GLY A 307 -5.72 -8.68 -8.93
N LYS A 308 -6.54 -9.56 -9.51
CA LYS A 308 -7.28 -9.29 -10.76
C LYS A 308 -8.37 -8.24 -10.57
N SER A 309 -8.98 -8.20 -9.38
CA SER A 309 -10.07 -7.29 -9.04
C SER A 309 -9.67 -6.21 -8.03
N SER A 310 -8.53 -6.39 -7.34
CA SER A 310 -7.98 -5.43 -6.37
C SER A 310 -6.85 -4.61 -6.98
N TRP A 311 -6.96 -3.28 -6.91
CA TRP A 311 -5.91 -2.40 -7.43
C TRP A 311 -4.63 -2.43 -6.57
N PHE A 312 -4.75 -2.60 -5.25
CA PHE A 312 -3.60 -2.57 -4.34
C PHE A 312 -2.90 -3.93 -4.21
N MET A 313 -3.62 -5.04 -4.39
CA MET A 313 -3.03 -6.40 -4.41
C MET A 313 -2.65 -6.88 -5.81
N ARG A 314 -2.77 -6.02 -6.83
CA ARG A 314 -2.35 -6.34 -8.18
C ARG A 314 -0.85 -6.65 -8.20
N ASN A 315 -0.45 -7.57 -9.07
CA ASN A 315 0.95 -7.85 -9.37
C ASN A 315 1.78 -8.45 -8.21
N TRP A 316 1.13 -9.10 -7.23
CA TRP A 316 1.83 -9.81 -6.15
C TRP A 316 1.93 -11.32 -6.40
N GLY A 317 0.83 -11.99 -6.72
CA GLY A 317 0.78 -13.46 -6.77
C GLY A 317 1.79 -14.09 -7.73
N LYS A 318 1.63 -13.83 -9.05
CA LYS A 318 2.52 -14.40 -10.07
C LYS A 318 4.00 -14.04 -9.89
N PRO A 319 4.40 -12.77 -9.70
CA PRO A 319 5.83 -12.45 -9.65
C PRO A 319 6.54 -13.01 -8.41
N VAL A 320 5.87 -13.00 -7.25
CA VAL A 320 6.43 -13.63 -6.04
C VAL A 320 6.51 -15.15 -6.22
N LEU A 321 5.51 -15.78 -6.84
CA LEU A 321 5.55 -17.21 -7.15
C LEU A 321 6.68 -17.58 -8.11
N GLU A 322 6.95 -16.76 -9.12
CA GLU A 322 8.10 -16.93 -10.03
C GLU A 322 9.41 -16.81 -9.27
N ASN A 323 9.54 -15.84 -8.36
CA ASN A 323 10.70 -15.69 -7.50
C ASN A 323 10.89 -16.90 -6.56
N ILE A 324 9.80 -17.46 -6.03
CA ILE A 324 9.82 -18.71 -5.25
C ILE A 324 10.32 -19.88 -6.11
N SER A 325 9.78 -20.05 -7.32
CA SER A 325 10.16 -21.14 -8.25
C SER A 325 11.63 -21.09 -8.67
N GLN A 326 12.20 -19.89 -8.76
CA GLN A 326 13.63 -19.67 -9.02
C GLN A 326 14.51 -19.93 -7.80
N THR A 327 13.97 -19.76 -6.58
CA THR A 327 14.73 -19.90 -5.33
C THR A 327 14.72 -21.33 -4.79
N ILE A 328 13.62 -22.06 -4.97
CA ILE A 328 13.48 -23.44 -4.47
C ILE A 328 14.34 -24.41 -5.31
N ASP A 329 15.06 -25.30 -4.61
CA ASP A 329 15.80 -26.38 -5.26
C ASP A 329 14.89 -27.25 -6.14
N PRO A 330 15.36 -27.69 -7.32
CA PRO A 330 14.56 -28.48 -8.25
C PRO A 330 13.88 -29.72 -7.65
N GLN A 331 14.49 -30.34 -6.63
CA GLN A 331 13.94 -31.50 -5.93
C GLN A 331 12.61 -31.23 -5.19
N TRP A 332 12.35 -29.98 -4.80
CA TRP A 332 11.15 -29.58 -4.06
C TRP A 332 10.10 -28.88 -4.93
N ARG A 333 10.36 -28.73 -6.25
CA ARG A 333 9.43 -28.05 -7.17
C ARG A 333 8.06 -28.72 -7.27
N THR A 334 7.99 -30.02 -7.05
CA THR A 334 6.73 -30.77 -7.01
C THR A 334 5.74 -30.22 -5.98
N MET A 335 6.22 -29.61 -4.89
CA MET A 335 5.38 -29.01 -3.85
C MET A 335 4.68 -27.71 -4.28
N ILE A 336 5.23 -27.02 -5.29
CA ILE A 336 4.67 -25.75 -5.83
C ILE A 336 4.09 -25.92 -7.23
N GLN A 337 4.16 -27.11 -7.82
CA GLN A 337 3.76 -27.37 -9.20
C GLN A 337 2.30 -26.98 -9.46
N TRP A 338 1.40 -27.37 -8.55
CA TRP A 338 0.00 -26.97 -8.63
C TRP A 338 -0.17 -25.44 -8.55
N CYS A 339 0.61 -24.75 -7.71
CA CYS A 339 0.51 -23.29 -7.58
C CYS A 339 0.88 -22.60 -8.90
N ILE A 340 1.93 -23.08 -9.57
CA ILE A 340 2.36 -22.57 -10.88
C ILE A 340 1.25 -22.78 -11.92
N GLU A 341 0.72 -24.00 -11.99
CA GLU A 341 -0.37 -24.35 -12.91
C GLU A 341 -1.65 -23.55 -12.65
N ALA A 342 -2.00 -23.29 -11.39
CA ALA A 342 -3.19 -22.52 -11.02
C ALA A 342 -3.09 -21.07 -11.52
N VAL A 343 -1.95 -20.41 -11.30
CA VAL A 343 -1.72 -19.03 -11.74
C VAL A 343 -1.64 -18.92 -13.27
N GLU A 344 -1.11 -19.94 -13.95
CA GLU A 344 -1.05 -19.99 -15.41
C GLU A 344 -2.42 -20.31 -16.06
N CYS A 345 -3.16 -21.27 -15.52
CA CYS A 345 -4.43 -21.75 -16.07
C CYS A 345 -5.53 -20.68 -15.99
N GLU A 346 -5.63 -19.96 -14.86
CA GLU A 346 -6.60 -18.86 -14.74
C GLU A 346 -6.35 -17.70 -15.72
N ARG A 347 -5.17 -17.64 -16.36
CA ARG A 347 -4.85 -16.63 -17.37
C ARG A 347 -5.41 -16.98 -18.74
N ASN A 348 -5.42 -18.27 -19.08
CA ASN A 348 -5.91 -18.75 -20.39
C ASN A 348 -7.44 -18.65 -20.51
N THR A 349 -8.17 -18.59 -19.40
CA THR A 349 -9.63 -18.35 -19.37
C THR A 349 -10.01 -16.87 -19.53
N GLN A 350 -9.07 -15.93 -19.47
CA GLN A 350 -9.32 -14.49 -19.65
C GLN A 350 -8.98 -13.96 -21.06
N VAL A 351 -8.61 -14.84 -21.98
CA VAL A 351 -8.31 -14.49 -23.39
C VAL A 351 -9.45 -14.99 -24.30
N TYR A 352 -10.67 -14.49 -24.11
CA TYR A 352 -11.75 -14.58 -25.11
C TYR A 352 -12.69 -13.37 -25.02
#